data_AF-A0A6N3A3J4-F1
#
_entry.id   AF-A0A6N3A3J4-F1
#
_cell.length_a   1.000
_cell.length_b   1.000
_cell.length_c   1.000
_cell.angle_alpha   90.00
_cell.angle_beta   90.00
_cell.angle_gamma   90.00
#
_symmetry.space_group_name_H-M   'P 1'
#
loop_
_entity.id
_entity.type
_entity.pdbx_description
1 polymer ?
#
loop_
_entity_poly.entity_id
_entity_poly.type
_entity_poly.pdbx_seq_one_letter_code
_entity_poly.pdbx_strand_id
1 'polypeptide(L)'
;MAKNQAVSGQKSAETSPMKIDVKIGSIMPSGAIRATASVNLNDSFAIRGVRLLESEKGMYIGMPSYKAGNGEYKDICFPVTAEFRKQLQEAVIEAYEQSLTQTQNAGIPNGPKDNMQMAPAGQAM
;
A
#
# COMPACT_ATOMS: atom_id res chain seq x y z
N MET A 1 21.84 -52.15 31.96
CA MET A 1 22.31 -50.76 32.22
C MET A 1 21.78 -49.90 31.10
N ALA A 2 20.94 -48.92 31.43
CA ALA A 2 20.24 -48.05 30.50
C ALA A 2 20.94 -46.69 30.37
N LYS A 3 20.53 -45.93 29.32
CA LYS A 3 20.77 -44.51 28.99
C LYS A 3 21.95 -44.30 28.02
N ASN A 4 21.85 -43.55 26.93
CA ASN A 4 20.98 -42.41 26.69
C ASN A 4 20.75 -42.18 25.17
N GLN A 5 19.48 -42.07 24.78
CA GLN A 5 19.06 -41.34 23.60
C GLN A 5 19.32 -39.84 23.84
N ALA A 6 19.87 -39.14 22.85
CA ALA A 6 19.77 -37.70 22.79
C ALA A 6 18.53 -37.37 21.94
N VAL A 7 17.49 -36.90 22.62
CA VAL A 7 16.37 -36.17 22.01
C VAL A 7 16.56 -34.69 22.35
N SER A 8 16.54 -33.85 21.32
CA SER A 8 16.09 -32.46 21.44
C SER A 8 15.38 -32.07 20.15
N GLY A 9 14.04 -32.20 20.16
CA GLY A 9 13.16 -31.33 19.36
C GLY A 9 13.13 -29.92 19.98
N GLN A 10 12.44 -28.90 19.49
CA GLN A 10 11.47 -28.65 18.41
C GLN A 10 11.67 -27.14 18.06
N LYS A 11 11.29 -26.58 16.91
CA LYS A 11 9.91 -26.12 16.65
C LYS A 11 9.77 -25.76 15.17
N SER A 12 9.01 -26.56 14.42
CA SER A 12 8.28 -26.06 13.27
C SER A 12 7.33 -24.98 13.80
N ALA A 13 7.63 -23.71 13.53
CA ALA A 13 6.61 -22.69 13.72
C ALA A 13 5.50 -23.03 12.72
N GLU A 14 4.29 -23.23 13.21
CA GLU A 14 3.11 -23.24 12.36
C GLU A 14 3.02 -21.86 11.70
N THR A 15 3.59 -21.72 10.50
CA THR A 15 3.52 -20.49 9.72
C THR A 15 2.11 -20.42 9.14
N SER A 16 1.15 -19.99 9.95
CA SER A 16 -0.09 -19.45 9.42
C SER A 16 0.28 -18.33 8.43
N PRO A 17 -0.34 -18.28 7.24
CA PRO A 17 -0.04 -17.24 6.27
C PRO A 17 -0.28 -15.87 6.92
N MET A 18 0.66 -14.95 6.74
CA MET A 18 0.55 -13.60 7.27
C MET A 18 -0.71 -12.96 6.68
N LYS A 19 -1.61 -12.45 7.52
CA LYS A 19 -2.82 -11.77 7.06
C LYS A 19 -2.44 -10.38 6.58
N ILE A 20 -2.71 -10.08 5.32
CA ILE A 20 -2.44 -8.78 4.68
C ILE A 20 -3.78 -8.17 4.32
N ASP A 21 -4.12 -7.05 4.94
CA ASP A 21 -5.28 -6.22 4.58
C ASP A 21 -4.78 -4.97 3.87
N VAL A 22 -5.32 -4.68 2.68
CA VAL A 22 -4.90 -3.52 1.89
C VAL A 22 -6.07 -2.57 1.71
N LYS A 23 -5.82 -1.29 1.96
CA LYS A 23 -6.77 -0.21 1.72
C LYS A 23 -6.21 0.78 0.72
N ILE A 24 -6.93 0.97 -0.38
CA ILE A 24 -6.60 1.98 -1.38
C ILE A 24 -7.04 3.35 -0.85
N GLY A 25 -6.10 4.29 -0.82
CA GLY A 25 -6.35 5.66 -0.39
C GLY A 25 -6.80 6.55 -1.54
N SER A 26 -6.09 6.52 -2.67
CA SER A 26 -6.44 7.30 -3.86
C SER A 26 -6.01 6.56 -5.13
N ILE A 27 -6.85 6.63 -6.15
CA ILE A 27 -6.58 6.09 -7.49
C ILE A 27 -6.23 7.26 -8.41
N MET A 28 -5.13 7.13 -9.13
CA MET A 28 -4.62 8.09 -10.10
C MET A 28 -4.65 7.45 -11.49
N PRO A 29 -5.52 7.92 -12.40
CA PRO A 29 -5.66 7.31 -13.72
C PRO A 29 -4.50 7.63 -14.67
N SER A 30 -3.65 8.61 -14.36
CA SER A 30 -2.54 9.05 -15.21
C SER A 30 -1.23 9.21 -14.43
N GLY A 31 -0.11 8.96 -15.12
CA GLY A 31 1.24 9.06 -14.56
C GLY A 31 1.82 7.71 -14.13
N ALA A 32 3.04 7.76 -13.59
CA ALA A 32 3.78 6.57 -13.16
C ALA A 32 3.20 5.92 -11.88
N ILE A 33 2.46 6.68 -11.08
CA ILE A 33 1.76 6.20 -9.88
C ILE A 33 0.30 5.97 -10.26
N ARG A 34 -0.20 4.75 -10.04
CA ARG A 34 -1.60 4.39 -10.26
C ARG A 34 -2.44 4.51 -9.01
N ALA A 35 -1.85 4.29 -7.83
CA ALA A 35 -2.57 4.46 -6.58
C ALA A 35 -1.65 4.67 -5.38
N THR A 36 -2.23 5.20 -4.31
CA THR A 36 -1.66 5.15 -2.96
C THR A 36 -2.45 4.15 -2.12
N ALA A 37 -1.75 3.37 -1.31
CA ALA A 37 -2.31 2.32 -0.49
C ALA A 37 -1.73 2.36 0.94
N SER A 38 -2.50 1.80 1.86
CA SER A 38 -2.04 1.46 3.21
C SER A 38 -2.22 -0.04 3.41
N VAL A 39 -1.24 -0.67 4.03
CA VAL A 39 -1.19 -2.11 4.24
C VAL A 39 -1.20 -2.38 5.74
N ASN A 40 -2.10 -3.23 6.19
CA ASN A 40 -2.14 -3.77 7.54
C ASN A 40 -1.64 -5.23 7.55
N LEU A 41 -0.66 -5.50 8.39
CA LEU A 41 -0.05 -6.80 8.60
C LEU A 41 -0.55 -7.38 9.91
N ASN A 42 -1.17 -8.57 9.86
CA ASN A 42 -1.72 -9.32 10.99
C ASN A 42 -2.61 -8.48 11.92
N ASP A 43 -3.32 -7.48 11.36
CA ASP A 43 -4.12 -6.50 12.11
C ASP A 43 -3.37 -5.78 13.26
N SER A 44 -2.04 -5.88 13.27
CA SER A 44 -1.18 -5.45 14.38
C SER A 44 -0.23 -4.34 13.97
N PHE A 45 0.07 -4.23 12.67
CA PHE A 45 1.01 -3.23 12.15
C PHE A 45 0.49 -2.61 10.86
N ALA A 46 0.57 -1.29 10.74
CA ALA A 46 0.08 -0.56 9.57
C ALA A 46 1.21 0.21 8.88
N ILE A 47 1.38 -0.04 7.59
CA ILE A 47 2.32 0.64 6.70
C ILE A 47 1.53 1.61 5.82
N ARG A 48 1.76 2.91 6.00
CA ARG A 48 1.12 3.96 5.20
C ARG A 48 2.08 4.49 4.15
N GLY A 49 1.55 4.95 3.02
CA GLY A 49 2.34 5.55 1.95
C GLY A 49 2.94 4.54 0.98
N VAL A 50 2.37 3.33 0.90
CA VAL A 50 2.69 2.39 -0.17
C VAL A 50 2.14 2.97 -1.47
N ARG A 51 2.92 2.94 -2.54
CA ARG A 51 2.53 3.45 -3.85
C ARG A 51 2.46 2.30 -4.83
N LEU A 52 1.39 2.22 -5.62
CA LEU A 52 1.32 1.33 -6.76
C LEU A 52 1.80 2.09 -7.99
N LEU A 53 2.82 1.59 -8.66
CA LEU A 53 3.41 2.17 -9.85
C LEU A 53 3.24 1.24 -11.04
N GLU A 54 3.21 1.81 -12.24
CA GLU A 54 3.18 1.05 -13.49
C GLU A 54 4.45 1.29 -14.30
N SER A 55 4.97 0.22 -14.89
CA SER A 55 6.08 0.24 -15.82
C SER A 55 5.75 -0.63 -17.03
N GLU A 56 6.60 -0.59 -18.07
CA GLU A 56 6.47 -1.47 -19.25
C GLU A 56 6.44 -2.97 -18.89
N LYS A 57 7.03 -3.35 -17.75
CA LYS A 57 7.06 -4.73 -17.24
C LYS A 57 5.85 -5.10 -16.37
N GLY A 58 4.91 -4.17 -16.18
CA GLY A 58 3.72 -4.34 -15.34
C GLY A 58 3.72 -3.45 -14.09
N MET A 59 2.70 -3.67 -13.25
CA MET A 59 2.50 -2.93 -12.01
C MET A 59 3.35 -3.49 -10.86
N TYR A 60 3.88 -2.60 -10.02
CA TYR A 60 4.72 -2.94 -8.88
C TYR A 60 4.52 -1.95 -7.74
N ILE A 61 4.87 -2.37 -6.53
CA ILE A 61 4.76 -1.53 -5.34
C ILE A 61 6.06 -0.78 -5.05
N GLY A 62 5.94 0.51 -4.75
CA GLY A 62 6.97 1.34 -4.14
C GLY A 62 6.70 1.46 -2.64
N MET A 63 7.70 1.13 -1.83
CA MET A 63 7.59 1.26 -0.38
C MET A 63 7.63 2.73 0.05
N PRO A 64 7.09 3.05 1.24
CA PRO A 64 7.27 4.36 1.85
C PRO A 64 8.76 4.67 1.98
N SER A 65 9.19 5.77 1.37
CA SER A 65 10.58 6.19 1.37
C SER A 65 10.72 7.62 1.86
N TYR A 66 11.88 7.93 2.43
CA TYR A 66 12.24 9.29 2.84
C TYR A 66 13.48 9.74 2.08
N LYS A 67 13.58 11.04 1.84
CA LYS A 67 14.77 11.67 1.25
C LYS A 67 15.78 11.90 2.38
N ALA A 68 16.91 11.21 2.32
CA ALA A 68 18.02 11.42 3.24
C ALA A 68 18.74 12.75 2.95
N GLY A 69 19.50 13.25 3.91
CA GLY A 69 20.21 14.54 3.81
C GLY A 69 21.25 14.60 2.68
N ASN A 70 21.72 13.43 2.20
CA ASN A 70 22.60 13.31 1.03
C ASN A 70 21.84 13.35 -0.32
N GLY A 71 20.52 13.49 -0.30
CA GLY A 71 19.67 13.52 -1.50
C GLY A 71 19.18 12.16 -1.99
N GLU A 72 19.65 11.05 -1.41
CA GLU A 72 19.20 9.71 -1.75
C GLU A 72 17.84 9.38 -1.11
N TYR A 73 17.02 8.59 -1.81
CA TYR A 73 15.79 8.05 -1.23
C TYR A 73 16.08 6.70 -0.60
N LYS A 74 15.62 6.52 0.64
CA LYS A 74 15.71 5.25 1.36
C LYS A 74 14.34 4.77 1.77
N ASP A 75 14.06 3.50 1.52
CA ASP A 75 12.84 2.84 1.96
C ASP A 75 12.83 2.75 3.49
N ILE A 76 11.74 3.17 4.10
CA ILE A 76 11.52 3.11 5.55
C ILE A 76 11.21 1.68 5.98
N CYS A 77 10.48 0.97 5.13
CA CYS A 77 10.13 -0.43 5.35
C CYS A 77 10.33 -1.20 4.05
N PHE A 78 10.81 -2.43 4.16
CA PHE A 78 11.09 -3.28 3.02
C PHE A 78 10.79 -4.74 3.38
N PRO A 79 10.21 -5.51 2.45
CA PRO A 79 10.02 -6.94 2.65
C PRO A 79 11.40 -7.63 2.60
N VAL A 80 11.64 -8.51 3.56
CA VAL A 80 12.93 -9.22 3.68
C VAL A 80 13.02 -10.40 2.70
N THR A 81 11.89 -11.09 2.46
CA THR A 81 11.83 -12.26 1.59
C THR A 81 11.15 -11.96 0.26
N ALA A 82 11.60 -12.63 -0.80
CA ALA A 82 11.01 -12.47 -2.14
C ALA A 82 9.56 -12.97 -2.21
N GLU A 83 9.24 -14.02 -1.46
CA GLU A 83 7.88 -14.57 -1.36
C GLU A 83 6.90 -13.55 -0.77
N PHE A 84 7.27 -12.93 0.36
CA PHE A 84 6.43 -11.92 0.98
C PHE A 84 6.32 -10.66 0.13
N ARG A 85 7.41 -10.27 -0.56
CA ARG A 85 7.36 -9.17 -1.54
C ARG A 85 6.33 -9.44 -2.63
N LYS A 86 6.28 -10.66 -3.17
CA LYS A 86 5.32 -11.07 -4.19
C LYS A 86 3.89 -11.06 -3.63
N GLN A 87 3.66 -11.69 -2.49
CA GLN A 87 2.34 -11.71 -1.83
C GLN A 87 1.81 -10.30 -1.55
N LEU A 88 2.68 -9.41 -1.06
CA LEU A 88 2.31 -8.03 -0.77
C LEU A 88 2.00 -7.26 -2.06
N GLN A 89 2.76 -7.47 -3.13
CA GLN A 89 2.51 -6.85 -4.42
C GLN A 89 1.17 -7.33 -5.00
N GLU A 90 0.90 -8.62 -4.99
CA GLU A 90 -0.37 -9.21 -5.45
C GLU A 90 -1.56 -8.66 -4.66
N ALA A 91 -1.49 -8.67 -3.32
CA ALA A 91 -2.56 -8.14 -2.47
C ALA A 91 -2.87 -6.66 -2.75
N VAL A 92 -1.86 -5.84 -3.04
CA VAL A 92 -2.06 -4.42 -3.37
C VAL A 92 -2.65 -4.24 -4.76
N ILE A 93 -2.23 -5.03 -5.75
CA ILE A 93 -2.79 -5.00 -7.11
C ILE A 93 -4.25 -5.43 -7.08
N GLU A 94 -4.58 -6.52 -6.39
CA GLU A 94 -5.96 -7.01 -6.26
C GLU A 94 -6.87 -5.96 -5.61
N ALA A 95 -6.42 -5.34 -4.51
CA ALA A 95 -7.19 -4.28 -3.85
C ALA A 95 -7.38 -3.05 -4.76
N TYR A 96 -6.39 -2.73 -5.59
CA TYR A 96 -6.49 -1.67 -6.59
C TYR A 96 -7.53 -1.99 -7.67
N GLU A 97 -7.50 -3.18 -8.24
CA GLU A 97 -8.45 -3.62 -9.26
C GLU A 97 -9.89 -3.62 -8.71
N GLN A 98 -10.10 -4.15 -7.50
CA GLN A 98 -11.41 -4.11 -6.83
C GLN A 98 -11.91 -2.68 -6.61
N SER A 99 -11.02 -1.79 -6.16
CA SER A 99 -11.35 -0.38 -5.93
C SER A 99 -11.62 0.36 -7.23
N LEU A 100 -10.94 0.00 -8.32
CA LEU A 100 -11.16 0.55 -9.66
C LEU A 100 -12.56 0.17 -10.17
N THR A 101 -12.95 -1.10 -10.05
CA THR A 101 -14.30 -1.57 -10.41
C THR A 101 -15.37 -0.85 -9.58
N GLN A 102 -15.14 -0.68 -8.28
CA GLN A 102 -16.08 0.01 -7.39
C GLN A 102 -16.20 1.51 -7.72
N THR A 103 -15.09 2.16 -8.06
CA THR A 103 -15.08 3.58 -8.49
C THR A 103 -15.74 3.78 -9.85
N GLN A 104 -15.60 2.83 -10.78
CA GLN A 104 -16.29 2.87 -12.07
C GLN A 104 -17.81 2.66 -11.93
N ASN A 105 -18.25 1.87 -10.94
CA ASN A 105 -19.68 1.63 -10.71
C ASN A 105 -20.35 2.77 -9.91
N ALA A 106 -19.58 3.54 -9.15
CA ALA A 106 -20.02 4.74 -8.44
C ALA A 106 -19.60 6.00 -9.21
N GLY A 107 -20.22 6.26 -10.36
CA GLY A 107 -19.93 7.44 -11.17
C GLY A 107 -20.22 8.75 -10.43
N ILE A 108 -19.19 9.40 -9.86
CA ILE A 108 -19.18 10.83 -9.48
C ILE A 108 -17.77 11.41 -9.71
N PRO A 109 -17.65 12.64 -10.25
CA PRO A 109 -16.46 13.14 -10.94
C PRO A 109 -15.41 13.72 -9.96
N ASN A 110 -14.15 13.35 -10.17
CA ASN A 110 -13.02 14.09 -9.63
C ASN A 110 -12.80 15.36 -10.47
N GLY A 111 -13.45 16.45 -10.08
CA GLY A 111 -13.09 17.81 -10.46
C GLY A 111 -12.62 18.58 -9.22
N PRO A 112 -11.52 19.35 -9.29
CA PRO A 112 -11.11 20.21 -8.18
C PRO A 112 -12.21 21.24 -7.92
N LYS A 113 -12.64 21.36 -6.66
CA LYS A 113 -13.46 22.49 -6.20
C LYS A 113 -12.59 23.73 -6.22
N ASP A 114 -12.53 24.39 -7.38
CA ASP A 114 -11.99 25.73 -7.49
C ASP A 114 -12.89 26.65 -6.66
N ASN A 115 -12.39 27.05 -5.49
CA ASN A 115 -13.08 27.93 -4.57
C ASN A 115 -13.02 29.36 -5.13
N MET A 116 -13.80 29.64 -6.18
CA MET A 116 -14.13 31.01 -6.57
C MET A 116 -15.06 31.61 -5.52
N GLN A 117 -14.46 32.24 -4.52
CA GLN A 117 -15.14 33.14 -3.61
C GLN A 117 -15.61 34.35 -4.43
N MET A 118 -16.84 34.29 -4.96
CA MET A 118 -17.51 35.49 -5.46
C MET A 118 -17.89 36.37 -4.27
N ALA A 119 -17.30 37.56 -4.20
CA ALA A 119 -17.72 38.61 -3.29
C ALA A 119 -19.13 39.08 -3.69
N PRO A 120 -20.11 39.15 -2.77
CA PRO A 120 -21.40 39.73 -3.09
C PRO A 120 -21.25 41.25 -3.28
N ALA A 121 -21.76 41.73 -4.41
CA ALA A 121 -22.07 43.13 -4.60
C ALA A 121 -23.24 43.52 -3.66
N GLY A 122 -23.11 44.66 -2.97
CA GLY A 122 -24.28 45.38 -2.46
C GLY A 122 -24.10 46.17 -1.17
N GLN A 123 -24.25 47.49 -1.32
CA GLN A 123 -24.78 48.48 -0.36
C GLN A 123 -23.90 49.01 0.79
N ALA A 124 -23.47 50.27 0.61
CA ALA A 124 -23.79 51.33 1.55
C ALA A 124 -23.94 52.66 0.79
N MET A 125 -24.80 53.53 1.33
CA MET A 125 -25.35 54.76 0.76
C MET A 125 -24.32 55.88 0.54
#